data_AF-V5RII2-F1
#
_entry.id   AF-V5RII2-F1
#
_cell.length_a   1.000
_cell.length_b   1.000
_cell.length_c   1.000
_cell.angle_alpha   90.00
_cell.angle_beta   90.00
_cell.angle_gamma   90.00
#
_symmetry.space_group_name_H-M   'P 1'
#
loop_
_entity.id
_entity.type
_entity.pdbx_description
1 polymer ?
#
loop_
_entity_poly.entity_id
_entity_poly.type
_entity_poly.pdbx_seq_one_letter_code
_entity_poly.pdbx_strand_id
1 'polypeptide(L)'
;MKKFLNIISSLSLITMAGTSVISCKSETKKYQKYFLPKQPKTREEIGQALDKLFLEESALNYELGEAWSNSERRNWLDFLYESEDFQNIQIKEGFIRAYCSYKLFQLNIESFESKTEKNVWTTPRYNKSVFDDWYVIQQNKPDSGITNKTKDYLKAIKVWTYTDASTEN
;
A
#
# COMPACT_ATOMS: atom_id res chain seq x y z
N MET A 1 6.80 47.04 45.23
CA MET A 1 5.55 46.39 45.70
C MET A 1 4.37 47.28 45.36
N LYS A 2 3.20 46.64 45.11
CA LYS A 2 1.87 47.19 44.76
C LYS A 2 1.68 47.42 43.25
N LYS A 3 1.22 46.43 42.48
CA LYS A 3 -0.05 45.67 42.47
C LYS A 3 -1.24 46.49 41.94
N PHE A 4 -1.88 45.90 40.93
CA PHE A 4 -3.32 45.85 40.68
C PHE A 4 -3.97 47.18 40.24
N LEU A 5 -5.00 47.24 39.41
CA LEU A 5 -6.00 46.25 39.00
C LEU A 5 -6.68 46.80 37.73
N ASN A 6 -7.06 45.91 36.82
CA ASN A 6 -8.30 45.85 36.04
C ASN A 6 -9.00 47.14 35.57
N ILE A 7 -9.55 47.13 34.35
CA ILE A 7 -10.97 46.78 34.11
C ILE A 7 -11.25 46.99 32.60
N ILE A 8 -11.49 45.90 31.85
CA ILE A 8 -12.82 45.46 31.32
C ILE A 8 -13.20 46.27 30.08
N SER A 9 -13.39 45.66 28.91
CA SER A 9 -14.54 44.83 28.52
C SER A 9 -14.30 44.51 27.03
N SER A 10 -14.76 43.44 26.39
CA SER A 10 -15.76 42.43 26.72
C SER A 10 -15.82 41.56 25.47
N LEU A 11 -15.61 40.25 25.59
CA LEU A 11 -16.37 39.28 24.80
C LEU A 11 -16.34 37.94 25.53
N SER A 12 -17.02 37.91 26.65
CA SER A 12 -17.50 36.67 27.26
C SER A 12 -18.75 36.26 26.50
N LEU A 13 -18.80 35.03 25.98
CA LEU A 13 -19.96 34.21 25.58
C LEU A 13 -19.42 33.27 24.47
N ILE A 14 -19.25 31.96 24.62
CA ILE A 14 -20.16 30.96 25.19
C ILE A 14 -19.37 29.65 25.37
N THR A 15 -19.36 29.18 26.61
CA THR A 15 -19.47 27.79 27.10
C THR A 15 -18.92 26.62 26.28
N MET A 16 -18.07 25.86 26.99
CA MET A 16 -18.14 24.40 27.16
C MET A 16 -19.41 23.75 26.58
N ALA A 17 -19.24 22.94 25.54
CA ALA A 17 -19.87 21.64 25.31
C ALA A 17 -19.67 21.29 23.82
N GLY A 18 -18.60 20.55 23.56
CA GLY A 18 -18.33 19.95 22.26
C GLY A 18 -17.47 18.74 22.52
N THR A 19 -18.09 17.70 23.08
CA THR A 19 -17.60 16.33 23.08
C THR A 19 -16.82 16.07 21.80
N SER A 20 -15.56 15.69 21.97
CA SER A 20 -14.78 14.85 21.08
C SER A 20 -15.44 14.65 19.72
N VAL A 21 -15.29 15.62 18.81
CA VAL A 21 -15.40 15.29 17.40
C VAL A 21 -14.12 14.53 17.12
N ILE A 22 -14.17 13.22 17.39
CA ILE A 22 -13.38 12.23 16.66
C ILE A 22 -13.53 12.70 15.22
N SER A 23 -12.47 13.32 14.70
CA SER A 23 -12.40 13.77 13.32
C SER A 23 -12.92 12.61 12.51
N CYS A 24 -14.14 12.76 12.00
CA CYS A 24 -14.80 11.73 11.24
C CYS A 24 -13.93 11.53 10.03
N LYS A 25 -13.15 10.45 10.12
CA LYS A 25 -12.62 9.65 9.04
C LYS A 25 -12.12 10.49 7.89
N SER A 26 -10.80 10.69 7.95
CA SER A 26 -9.94 10.58 6.78
C SER A 26 -10.62 11.07 5.52
N GLU A 27 -10.51 12.38 5.28
CA GLU A 27 -10.62 12.92 3.94
C GLU A 27 -9.95 11.93 3.02
N THR A 28 -10.83 11.29 2.28
CA THR A 28 -10.59 10.21 1.40
C THR A 28 -9.25 10.41 0.69
N LYS A 29 -8.22 9.68 1.10
CA LYS A 29 -7.25 9.14 0.14
C LYS A 29 -7.99 8.12 -0.74
N LYS A 30 -9.07 8.60 -1.38
CA LYS A 30 -9.83 7.94 -2.43
C LYS A 30 -8.83 7.79 -3.55
N TYR A 31 -8.33 6.57 -3.66
CA TYR A 31 -7.84 5.99 -4.90
C TYR A 31 -6.81 6.86 -5.60
N GLN A 32 -5.54 6.65 -5.26
CA GLN A 32 -4.59 6.58 -6.35
C GLN A 32 -5.15 5.52 -7.30
N LYS A 33 -5.66 5.94 -8.46
CA LYS A 33 -5.66 5.05 -9.63
C LYS A 33 -4.27 4.43 -9.62
N TYR A 34 -4.16 3.11 -9.53
CA TYR A 34 -2.83 2.49 -9.58
C TYR A 34 -2.25 2.84 -10.94
N PHE A 35 -1.40 3.84 -10.95
CA PHE A 35 -0.66 4.22 -12.12
C PHE A 35 0.48 3.22 -12.19
N LEU A 36 0.62 2.58 -13.34
CA LEU A 36 1.83 1.82 -13.62
C LEU A 36 3.00 2.81 -13.53
N PRO A 37 3.95 2.62 -12.60
CA PRO A 37 5.10 3.52 -12.49
C PRO A 37 5.96 3.40 -13.75
N LYS A 38 6.85 4.35 -13.99
CA LYS A 38 7.86 4.20 -15.04
C LYS A 38 8.77 3.01 -14.74
N GLN A 39 9.33 2.39 -15.78
CA GLN A 39 10.28 1.30 -15.61
C GLN A 39 11.50 1.77 -14.80
N PRO A 40 11.85 1.09 -13.69
CA PRO A 40 13.06 1.42 -12.96
C PRO A 40 14.29 1.08 -13.80
N LYS A 41 15.29 1.96 -13.79
CA LYS A 41 16.55 1.84 -14.53
C LYS A 41 17.75 1.61 -13.61
N THR A 42 17.61 1.91 -12.32
CA THR A 42 18.71 1.83 -11.34
C THR A 42 18.32 1.06 -10.08
N ARG A 43 19.34 0.63 -9.34
CA ARG A 43 19.18 0.00 -8.02
C ARG A 43 18.48 0.93 -7.04
N GLU A 44 18.82 2.21 -7.09
CA GLU A 44 18.28 3.25 -6.21
C GLU A 44 16.80 3.47 -6.47
N GLU A 45 16.37 3.50 -7.74
CA GLU A 45 14.96 3.63 -8.11
C GLU A 45 14.13 2.44 -7.64
N ILE A 46 14.65 1.21 -7.81
CA ILE A 46 14.00 0.01 -7.26
C ILE A 46 13.88 0.12 -5.74
N GLY A 47 14.96 0.52 -5.07
CA GLY A 47 14.97 0.59 -3.61
C GLY A 47 13.99 1.61 -3.04
N GLN A 48 13.94 2.81 -3.62
CA GLN A 48 12.97 3.83 -3.23
C GLN A 48 11.52 3.38 -3.46
N ALA A 49 11.26 2.70 -4.57
CA ALA A 49 9.92 2.19 -4.89
C ALA A 49 9.50 1.09 -3.91
N LEU A 50 10.38 0.12 -3.63
CA LEU A 50 10.12 -0.95 -2.68
C LEU A 50 9.90 -0.42 -1.26
N ASP A 51 10.78 0.44 -0.76
CA ASP A 51 10.66 1.05 0.57
C ASP A 51 9.32 1.77 0.74
N LYS A 52 8.89 2.49 -0.30
CA LYS A 52 7.58 3.15 -0.33
C LYS A 52 6.43 2.15 -0.32
N LEU A 53 6.48 1.12 -1.18
CA LEU A 53 5.42 0.10 -1.26
C LEU A 53 5.24 -0.65 0.07
N PHE A 54 6.33 -1.01 0.75
CA PHE A 54 6.28 -1.67 2.06
C PHE A 54 5.68 -0.79 3.15
N LEU A 55 6.04 0.50 3.20
CA LEU A 55 5.42 1.46 4.13
C LEU A 55 3.93 1.57 3.89
N GLU A 56 3.53 1.72 2.62
CA GLU A 56 2.14 1.87 2.25
C GLU A 56 1.34 0.57 2.44
N GLU A 57 1.93 -0.60 2.28
CA GLU A 57 1.31 -1.90 2.59
C GLU A 57 1.13 -2.08 4.09
N SER A 58 2.14 -1.75 4.90
CA SER A 58 2.05 -1.82 6.36
C SER A 58 0.91 -0.95 6.91
N ALA A 59 0.76 0.26 6.38
CA ALA A 59 -0.33 1.17 6.75
C ALA A 59 -1.71 0.56 6.41
N LEU A 60 -1.87 0.01 5.20
CA LEU A 60 -3.13 -0.63 4.81
C LEU A 60 -3.45 -1.88 5.63
N ASN A 61 -2.45 -2.70 5.93
CA ASN A 61 -2.64 -3.89 6.77
C ASN A 61 -3.13 -3.50 8.18
N TYR A 62 -2.60 -2.41 8.73
CA TYR A 62 -3.05 -1.86 10.01
C TYR A 62 -4.51 -1.39 9.92
N GLU A 63 -4.85 -0.56 8.92
CA GLU A 63 -6.20 -0.05 8.69
C GLU A 63 -7.23 -1.19 8.47
N LEU A 64 -6.86 -2.20 7.68
CA LEU A 64 -7.69 -3.39 7.44
C LEU A 64 -7.94 -4.18 8.74
N GLY A 65 -6.90 -4.33 9.58
CA GLY A 65 -7.00 -5.00 10.88
C GLY A 65 -7.89 -4.23 11.87
N GLU A 66 -7.78 -2.91 11.91
CA GLU A 66 -8.69 -2.06 12.70
C GLU A 66 -10.13 -2.14 12.20
N ALA A 67 -10.34 -2.06 10.89
CA ALA A 67 -11.66 -2.14 10.28
C ALA A 67 -12.35 -3.49 10.57
N TRP A 68 -11.60 -4.59 10.54
CA TRP A 68 -12.11 -5.91 10.90
C TRP A 68 -12.48 -6.02 12.37
N SER A 69 -11.60 -5.56 13.25
CA SER A 69 -11.80 -5.60 14.70
C SER A 69 -13.04 -4.82 15.14
N ASN A 70 -13.41 -3.80 14.37
CA ASN A 70 -14.61 -2.98 14.57
C ASN A 70 -15.82 -3.43 13.76
N SER A 71 -15.71 -4.51 12.98
CA SER A 71 -16.82 -5.02 12.18
C SER A 71 -17.69 -6.00 12.97
N GLU A 72 -19.00 -5.98 12.75
CA GLU A 72 -19.92 -6.99 13.30
C GLU A 72 -19.87 -8.32 12.52
N ARG A 73 -19.01 -8.40 11.49
CA ARG A 73 -18.91 -9.59 10.64
C ARG A 73 -18.23 -10.71 11.42
N ARG A 74 -18.79 -11.91 11.32
CA ARG A 74 -18.25 -13.12 11.97
C ARG A 74 -17.26 -13.89 11.11
N ASN A 75 -17.25 -13.64 9.80
CA ASN A 75 -16.38 -14.30 8.84
C ASN A 75 -15.34 -13.32 8.29
N TRP A 76 -14.08 -13.59 8.62
CA TRP A 76 -12.95 -12.80 8.15
C TRP A 76 -12.81 -12.85 6.64
N LEU A 77 -13.05 -14.00 6.01
CA LEU A 77 -12.90 -14.14 4.56
C LEU A 77 -13.90 -13.26 3.79
N ASP A 78 -15.17 -13.26 4.21
CA ASP A 78 -16.20 -12.45 3.56
C ASP A 78 -15.92 -10.95 3.74
N PHE A 79 -15.42 -10.54 4.92
CA PHE A 79 -14.95 -9.16 5.13
C PHE A 79 -13.76 -8.83 4.24
N LEU A 80 -12.75 -9.71 4.25
CA LEU A 80 -11.48 -9.51 3.56
C LEU A 80 -11.72 -9.30 2.07
N TYR A 81 -12.58 -10.09 1.48
CA TYR A 81 -12.76 -10.09 0.04
C TYR A 81 -13.61 -8.94 -0.49
N GLU A 82 -14.55 -8.44 0.31
CA GLU A 82 -15.28 -7.21 0.01
C GLU A 82 -14.49 -5.95 0.39
N SER A 83 -13.43 -6.08 1.18
CA SER A 83 -12.60 -4.96 1.59
C SER A 83 -11.76 -4.44 0.44
N GLU A 84 -11.92 -3.16 0.15
CA GLU A 84 -11.10 -2.48 -0.84
C GLU A 84 -9.63 -2.38 -0.44
N ASP A 85 -9.34 -2.28 0.86
CA ASP A 85 -7.97 -2.27 1.38
C ASP A 85 -7.27 -3.59 1.11
N PHE A 86 -8.01 -4.71 1.16
CA PHE A 86 -7.47 -6.00 0.77
C PHE A 86 -7.13 -6.07 -0.73
N GLN A 87 -8.01 -5.56 -1.59
CA GLN A 87 -7.73 -5.48 -3.04
C GLN A 87 -6.46 -4.64 -3.29
N ASN A 88 -6.31 -3.54 -2.54
CA ASN A 88 -5.14 -2.67 -2.60
C ASN A 88 -3.85 -3.37 -2.15
N ILE A 89 -3.91 -4.17 -1.08
CA ILE A 89 -2.78 -5.00 -0.63
C ILE A 89 -2.36 -5.98 -1.73
N GLN A 90 -3.31 -6.66 -2.38
CA GLN A 90 -2.97 -7.60 -3.46
C GLN A 90 -2.25 -6.91 -4.64
N ILE A 91 -2.66 -5.68 -4.99
CA ILE A 91 -2.02 -4.91 -6.05
C ILE A 91 -0.60 -4.49 -5.66
N LYS A 92 -0.39 -4.02 -4.42
CA LYS A 92 0.93 -3.64 -3.89
C LYS A 92 1.88 -4.84 -3.83
N GLU A 93 1.40 -5.97 -3.32
CA GLU A 93 2.15 -7.23 -3.30
C GLU A 93 2.57 -7.66 -4.72
N GLY A 94 1.70 -7.46 -5.71
CA GLY A 94 2.03 -7.69 -7.12
C GLY A 94 3.23 -6.86 -7.60
N PHE A 95 3.27 -5.57 -7.25
CA PHE A 95 4.43 -4.73 -7.55
C PHE A 95 5.67 -5.14 -6.78
N ILE A 96 5.58 -5.38 -5.47
CA ILE A 96 6.71 -5.81 -4.63
C ILE A 96 7.36 -7.05 -5.23
N ARG A 97 6.55 -8.07 -5.59
CA ARG A 97 7.06 -9.29 -6.22
C ARG A 97 7.68 -9.06 -7.59
N ALA A 98 7.09 -8.19 -8.41
CA ALA A 98 7.65 -7.82 -9.71
C ALA A 98 9.02 -7.15 -9.56
N TYR A 99 9.16 -6.20 -8.63
CA TYR A 99 10.42 -5.54 -8.33
C TYR A 99 11.47 -6.53 -7.82
N CYS A 100 11.14 -7.30 -6.77
CA CYS A 100 12.06 -8.25 -6.14
C CYS A 100 12.47 -9.41 -7.07
N SER A 101 11.55 -9.91 -7.90
CA SER A 101 11.80 -11.11 -8.70
C SER A 101 12.37 -10.81 -10.08
N TYR A 102 11.85 -9.78 -10.74
CA TYR A 102 12.12 -9.51 -12.14
C TYR A 102 13.05 -8.31 -12.32
N LYS A 103 12.78 -7.19 -11.64
CA LYS A 103 13.57 -5.96 -11.83
C LYS A 103 14.95 -6.05 -11.23
N LEU A 104 15.10 -6.66 -10.05
CA LEU A 104 16.43 -6.97 -9.50
C LEU A 104 17.22 -7.89 -10.43
N PHE A 105 16.57 -8.91 -11.00
CA PHE A 105 17.21 -9.81 -11.97
C PHE A 105 17.64 -9.07 -13.25
N GLN A 106 16.77 -8.24 -13.85
CA GLN A 106 17.11 -7.50 -15.08
C GLN A 106 18.31 -6.58 -14.92
N LEU A 107 18.49 -5.99 -13.74
CA LEU A 107 19.61 -5.11 -13.43
C LEU A 107 20.83 -5.86 -12.84
N ASN A 108 20.83 -7.20 -12.85
CA ASN A 108 21.89 -8.04 -12.27
C ASN A 108 22.23 -7.68 -10.81
N ILE A 109 21.22 -7.35 -10.02
CA ILE A 109 21.38 -7.09 -8.59
C ILE A 109 21.27 -8.43 -7.86
N GLU A 110 22.35 -8.91 -7.22
CA GLU A 110 22.36 -10.22 -6.53
C GLU A 110 21.61 -10.23 -5.20
N SER A 111 21.64 -9.11 -4.49
CA SER A 111 20.95 -8.92 -3.22
C SER A 111 20.52 -7.47 -3.07
N PHE A 112 19.38 -7.28 -2.41
CA PHE A 112 18.80 -5.99 -2.08
C PHE A 112 18.37 -5.98 -0.61
N GLU A 113 18.64 -4.90 0.10
CA GLU A 113 18.18 -4.71 1.47
C GLU A 113 17.30 -3.46 1.49
N SER A 114 16.05 -3.60 1.94
CA SER A 114 15.15 -2.47 2.12
C SER A 114 15.56 -1.69 3.37
N LYS A 115 15.40 -0.36 3.34
CA LYS A 115 15.62 0.47 4.53
C LYS A 115 14.45 0.40 5.50
N THR A 116 13.26 0.16 4.97
CA THR A 116 12.01 0.06 5.74
C THR A 116 11.87 -1.33 6.36
N GLU A 117 11.93 -2.36 5.52
CA GLU A 117 11.90 -3.76 5.91
C GLU A 117 13.35 -4.20 6.02
N LYS A 118 13.88 -4.41 7.23
CA LYS A 118 15.26 -4.90 7.47
C LYS A 118 15.47 -6.36 7.01
N ASN A 119 14.72 -6.78 6.00
CA ASN A 119 14.82 -8.05 5.32
C ASN A 119 15.79 -7.89 4.14
N VAL A 120 16.81 -8.75 4.11
CA VAL A 120 17.69 -8.90 2.96
C VAL A 120 16.99 -9.80 1.95
N TRP A 121 16.62 -9.21 0.82
CA TRP A 121 16.05 -9.89 -0.34
C TRP A 121 17.20 -10.38 -1.20
N THR A 122 17.50 -11.67 -1.12
CA THR A 122 18.42 -12.30 -2.05
C THR A 122 17.67 -12.56 -3.36
N THR A 123 18.18 -12.02 -4.46
CA THR A 123 17.62 -12.24 -5.80
C THR A 123 17.57 -13.72 -6.19
N PRO A 124 18.49 -14.60 -5.73
CA PRO A 124 18.33 -16.05 -5.89
C PRO A 124 17.06 -16.64 -5.26
N ARG A 125 16.53 -16.02 -4.20
CA ARG A 125 15.30 -16.46 -3.52
C ARG A 125 14.03 -16.03 -4.28
N TYR A 126 14.15 -14.98 -5.09
CA TYR A 126 13.08 -14.43 -5.91
C TYR A 126 13.56 -14.38 -7.36
N ASN A 127 13.50 -15.51 -8.05
CA ASN A 127 13.73 -15.55 -9.48
C ASN A 127 12.43 -15.20 -10.24
N LYS A 128 12.53 -14.99 -11.56
CA LYS A 128 11.38 -14.65 -12.40
C LYS A 128 10.19 -15.62 -12.24
N SER A 129 10.44 -16.92 -12.03
CA SER A 129 9.36 -17.90 -11.90
C SER A 129 8.52 -17.70 -10.65
N VAL A 130 9.09 -17.20 -9.55
CA VAL A 130 8.32 -16.91 -8.31
C VAL A 130 7.21 -15.87 -8.56
N PHE A 131 7.46 -14.85 -9.39
CA PHE A 131 6.43 -13.88 -9.75
C PHE A 131 5.34 -14.50 -10.62
N ASP A 132 5.73 -15.31 -11.62
CA ASP A 132 4.80 -16.00 -12.51
C ASP A 132 3.89 -16.99 -11.77
N ASP A 133 4.46 -17.80 -10.88
CA ASP A 133 3.74 -18.76 -10.05
C ASP A 133 2.71 -18.04 -9.17
N TRP A 134 3.14 -16.96 -8.50
CA TRP A 134 2.26 -16.14 -7.68
C TRP A 134 1.13 -15.54 -8.51
N TYR A 135 1.43 -15.00 -9.70
CA TYR A 135 0.41 -14.42 -10.57
C TYR A 135 -0.65 -15.46 -10.96
N VAL A 136 -0.22 -16.68 -11.35
CA VAL A 136 -1.14 -17.78 -11.69
C VAL A 136 -2.04 -18.14 -10.51
N ILE A 137 -1.46 -18.25 -9.30
CA ILE A 137 -2.22 -18.51 -8.08
C ILE A 137 -3.29 -17.43 -7.86
N GLN A 138 -2.93 -16.16 -8.00
CA GLN A 138 -3.88 -15.05 -7.80
C GLN A 138 -5.00 -15.08 -8.85
N GLN A 139 -4.69 -15.26 -10.13
CA GLN A 139 -5.70 -15.30 -11.20
C GLN A 139 -6.72 -16.43 -11.00
N ASN A 140 -6.28 -17.57 -10.47
CA ASN A 140 -7.11 -18.74 -10.22
C ASN A 140 -7.82 -18.73 -8.87
N LYS A 141 -7.66 -17.68 -8.05
CA LYS A 141 -8.46 -17.56 -6.83
C LYS A 141 -9.95 -17.48 -7.20
N PRO A 142 -10.82 -18.18 -6.46
CA PRO A 142 -12.26 -18.11 -6.67
C PRO A 142 -12.72 -16.64 -6.67
N ASP A 143 -13.76 -16.31 -7.44
CA ASP A 143 -14.25 -14.93 -7.61
C ASP A 143 -14.67 -14.27 -6.29
N SER A 144 -14.92 -15.09 -5.26
CA SER A 144 -15.13 -14.61 -3.91
C SER A 144 -13.91 -13.94 -3.31
N GLY A 145 -12.69 -14.06 -3.88
CA GLY A 145 -11.43 -13.67 -3.25
C GLY A 145 -10.82 -12.35 -3.73
N ILE A 146 -10.89 -12.09 -5.03
CA ILE A 146 -10.35 -10.87 -5.66
C ILE A 146 -11.29 -10.43 -6.77
N THR A 147 -11.56 -9.14 -6.87
CA THR A 147 -12.48 -8.62 -7.89
C THR A 147 -11.88 -8.71 -9.30
N ASN A 148 -12.73 -8.73 -10.33
CA ASN A 148 -12.26 -8.66 -11.72
C ASN A 148 -11.41 -7.42 -12.00
N LYS A 149 -11.76 -6.27 -11.38
CA LYS A 149 -10.96 -5.05 -11.47
C LYS A 149 -9.54 -5.25 -10.92
N THR A 150 -9.40 -5.96 -9.80
CA THR A 150 -8.10 -6.30 -9.23
C THR A 150 -7.33 -7.25 -10.16
N LYS A 151 -8.01 -8.28 -10.71
CA LYS A 151 -7.41 -9.22 -11.69
C LYS A 151 -6.87 -8.49 -12.92
N ASP A 152 -7.61 -7.52 -13.45
CA ASP A 152 -7.20 -6.67 -14.57
C ASP A 152 -5.96 -5.83 -14.23
N TYR A 153 -5.90 -5.26 -13.02
CA TYR A 153 -4.72 -4.55 -12.54
C TYR A 153 -3.50 -5.46 -12.39
N LEU A 154 -3.66 -6.65 -11.84
CA LEU A 154 -2.57 -7.63 -11.73
C LEU A 154 -2.05 -8.04 -13.12
N LYS A 155 -2.95 -8.19 -14.11
CA LYS A 155 -2.57 -8.43 -15.50
C LYS A 155 -1.79 -7.26 -16.09
N ALA A 156 -2.20 -6.02 -15.81
CA ALA A 156 -1.46 -4.82 -16.23
C ALA A 156 -0.06 -4.77 -15.60
N ILE A 157 0.08 -5.11 -14.31
CA ILE A 157 1.39 -5.24 -13.64
C ILE A 157 2.23 -6.33 -14.30
N LYS A 158 1.64 -7.47 -14.66
CA LYS A 158 2.34 -8.53 -15.37
C LYS A 158 2.94 -8.00 -16.68
N VAL A 159 2.13 -7.36 -17.52
CA VAL A 159 2.59 -6.76 -18.79
C VAL A 159 3.68 -5.71 -18.55
N TRP A 160 3.47 -4.81 -17.59
CA TRP A 160 4.46 -3.82 -17.18
C TRP A 160 5.77 -4.47 -16.77
N THR A 161 5.73 -5.59 -16.06
CA THR A 161 6.91 -6.28 -15.55
C THR A 161 7.82 -6.73 -16.70
N TYR A 162 7.27 -7.25 -17.80
CA TYR A 162 8.04 -7.68 -18.97
C TYR A 162 8.38 -6.58 -19.97
N THR A 163 7.89 -5.36 -19.76
CA THR A 163 8.26 -4.23 -20.63
C THR A 163 9.71 -3.86 -20.37
N ASP A 164 10.49 -3.71 -21.44
CA ASP A 164 11.89 -3.31 -21.34
C ASP A 164 12.02 -1.82 -21.04
N ALA A 165 12.98 -1.47 -20.19
CA ALA A 165 13.24 -0.08 -19.81
C ALA A 165 13.79 0.77 -20.98
N SER A 166 14.24 0.14 -22.06
CA SER A 166 14.74 0.76 -23.30
C SER A 166 13.65 1.08 -24.32
N THR A 167 12.44 0.52 -24.16
CA THR A 167 11.31 0.72 -25.10
C THR A 167 10.47 1.97 -24.84
N GLU A 168 10.75 2.74 -23.78
CA GLU A 168 10.03 3.98 -23.43
C GLU A 168 10.74 5.26 -23.95
N ASN A 169 11.16 5.27 -25.23
CA ASN A 169 11.74 6.45 -25.90
C ASN A 169 10.70 7.29 -26.63
#